data_AF-A0A6G2DD32-F1
#
_entry.id   AF-A0A6G2DD32-F1
#
_cell.length_a   1.000
_cell.length_b   1.000
_cell.length_c   1.000
_cell.angle_alpha   90.00
_cell.angle_beta   90.00
_cell.angle_gamma   90.00
#
_symmetry.space_group_name_H-M   'P 1'
#
loop_
_entity.id
_entity.type
_entity.pdbx_description
1 polymer ?
#
loop_
_entity_poly.entity_id
_entity_poly.type
_entity_poly.pdbx_seq_one_letter_code
_entity_poly.pdbx_strand_id
1 'polypeptide(L)'
;KNQLLLQEKENELSLASVKQNYEAQLKAASEQVEFYKNFKAQQSTKAIGESLEQYAESEFNKVRSFAFPNAYFEKDNKVSSRGSKGDFIFRECDENGVEIISIMFEMKNEADGTEKKHKNADFYKELDKDRREKNCEYAVLVTMLEADNDYFNTGIVDVSLEYEKMYVVRPQFFIQLIGLLR
;
A
#
# COMPACT_ATOMS: atom_id res chain seq x y z
N LYS A 1 -66.93 -12.26 0.40
CA LYS A 1 -66.09 -13.18 1.23
C LYS A 1 -64.90 -13.75 0.45
N ASN A 2 -65.09 -14.39 -0.72
CA ASN A 2 -63.95 -14.94 -1.50
C ASN A 2 -62.95 -13.89 -2.03
N GLN A 3 -63.40 -12.71 -2.46
CA GLN A 3 -62.48 -11.65 -2.93
C GLN A 3 -61.57 -11.09 -1.83
N LEU A 4 -62.06 -10.99 -0.60
CA LEU A 4 -61.29 -10.47 0.53
C LEU A 4 -60.15 -11.44 0.91
N LEU A 5 -60.45 -12.74 0.93
CA LEU A 5 -59.49 -13.82 1.15
C LEU A 5 -58.43 -13.90 0.03
N LEU A 6 -58.83 -13.64 -1.22
CA LEU A 6 -57.90 -13.60 -2.34
C LEU A 6 -56.91 -12.44 -2.20
N GLN A 7 -57.43 -11.26 -1.84
CA GLN A 7 -56.63 -10.05 -1.67
C GLN A 7 -55.73 -10.11 -0.43
N GLU A 8 -56.16 -10.74 0.66
CA GLU A 8 -55.31 -11.04 1.82
C GLU A 8 -54.15 -11.97 1.43
N LYS A 9 -54.43 -13.04 0.66
CA LYS A 9 -53.37 -13.93 0.16
C LYS A 9 -52.40 -13.24 -0.79
N GLU A 10 -52.88 -12.37 -1.69
CA GLU A 10 -52.02 -11.58 -2.58
C GLU A 10 -51.12 -10.62 -1.80
N ASN A 11 -51.66 -9.97 -0.76
CA ASN A 11 -50.88 -9.11 0.12
C ASN A 11 -49.83 -9.89 0.93
N GLU A 12 -50.18 -11.07 1.47
CA GLU A 12 -49.24 -11.94 2.17
C GLU A 12 -48.11 -12.41 1.25
N LEU A 13 -48.43 -12.82 0.02
CA LEU A 13 -47.46 -13.20 -1.00
C LEU A 13 -46.54 -12.03 -1.38
N SER A 14 -47.10 -10.83 -1.56
CA SER A 14 -46.32 -9.62 -1.84
C SER A 14 -45.39 -9.26 -0.68
N LEU A 15 -45.87 -9.35 0.56
CA LEU A 15 -45.07 -9.04 1.75
C LEU A 15 -43.91 -10.05 1.92
N ALA A 16 -44.19 -11.33 1.69
CA ALA A 16 -43.19 -12.39 1.73
C ALA A 16 -42.12 -12.20 0.64
N SER A 17 -42.53 -11.83 -0.58
CA SER A 17 -41.61 -11.55 -1.69
C SER A 17 -40.71 -10.33 -1.40
N VAL A 18 -41.27 -9.26 -0.85
CA VAL A 18 -40.49 -8.07 -0.46
C VAL A 18 -39.48 -8.42 0.63
N LYS A 19 -39.88 -9.17 1.67
CA LYS A 19 -38.95 -9.63 2.71
C LYS A 19 -37.82 -10.49 2.17
N GLN A 20 -38.12 -11.48 1.32
CA GLN A 20 -37.09 -12.32 0.71
C GLN A 20 -36.10 -11.50 -0.13
N ASN A 21 -36.59 -10.52 -0.89
CA ASN A 21 -35.71 -9.63 -1.66
C ASN A 21 -34.80 -8.80 -0.76
N TYR A 22 -35.32 -8.26 0.34
CA TYR A 22 -34.50 -7.53 1.32
C TYR A 22 -33.47 -8.42 2.01
N GLU A 23 -33.85 -9.64 2.40
CA GLU A 23 -32.92 -10.61 2.98
C GLU A 23 -31.82 -11.01 2.01
N ALA A 24 -32.16 -11.20 0.73
CA ALA A 24 -31.18 -11.49 -0.31
C ALA A 24 -30.20 -10.33 -0.53
N GLN A 25 -30.69 -9.09 -0.56
CA GLN A 25 -29.84 -7.89 -0.69
C GLN A 25 -28.93 -7.69 0.53
N LEU A 26 -29.45 -7.87 1.75
CA LEU A 26 -28.67 -7.82 2.98
C LEU A 26 -27.57 -8.87 3.03
N LYS A 27 -27.89 -10.09 2.58
CA LYS A 27 -26.93 -11.19 2.51
C LYS A 27 -25.82 -10.89 1.50
N ALA A 28 -26.17 -10.45 0.30
CA ALA A 28 -25.20 -10.06 -0.73
C ALA A 28 -24.27 -8.92 -0.26
N ALA A 29 -24.83 -7.90 0.41
CA ALA A 29 -24.04 -6.81 0.98
C ALA A 29 -23.10 -7.29 2.11
N SER A 30 -23.58 -8.19 2.96
CA SER A 30 -22.77 -8.76 4.05
C SER A 30 -21.63 -9.63 3.53
N GLU A 31 -21.90 -10.48 2.53
CA GLU A 31 -20.89 -11.29 1.84
C GLU A 31 -19.84 -10.42 1.15
N GLN A 32 -20.26 -9.30 0.56
CA GLN A 32 -19.34 -8.35 -0.07
C GLN A 32 -18.47 -7.63 0.98
N VAL A 33 -19.04 -7.20 2.11
CA VAL A 33 -18.27 -6.63 3.24
C VAL A 33 -17.30 -7.65 3.81
N GLU A 34 -17.71 -8.89 3.97
CA GLU A 34 -16.88 -9.98 4.49
C GLU A 34 -15.76 -10.33 3.51
N PHE A 35 -16.04 -10.34 2.21
CA PHE A 35 -15.02 -10.47 1.16
C PHE A 35 -13.99 -9.33 1.23
N TYR A 36 -14.42 -8.06 1.34
CA TYR A 36 -13.50 -6.93 1.47
C TYR A 36 -12.69 -6.96 2.77
N LYS A 37 -13.31 -7.38 3.88
CA LYS A 37 -12.61 -7.57 5.17
C LYS A 37 -11.58 -8.70 5.08
N ASN A 38 -11.95 -9.83 4.49
CA ASN A 38 -11.06 -10.98 4.33
C ASN A 38 -9.94 -10.68 3.31
N PHE A 39 -10.23 -9.92 2.25
CA PHE A 39 -9.21 -9.45 1.31
C PHE A 39 -8.21 -8.49 1.97
N LYS A 40 -8.69 -7.57 2.82
CA LYS A 40 -7.81 -6.70 3.66
C LYS A 40 -7.05 -7.49 4.73
N ALA A 41 -7.62 -8.59 5.25
CA ALA A 41 -7.00 -9.42 6.29
C ALA A 41 -6.01 -10.47 5.74
N GLN A 42 -6.22 -10.95 4.50
CA GLN A 42 -5.36 -11.94 3.84
C GLN A 42 -4.05 -11.33 3.31
N GLN A 43 -4.02 -10.01 3.04
CA GLN A 43 -2.75 -9.28 3.05
C GLN A 43 -2.35 -9.10 4.51
N SER A 44 -1.31 -9.80 4.97
CA SER A 44 -0.94 -9.97 6.39
C SER A 44 -0.67 -8.65 7.11
N THR A 45 -1.73 -7.95 7.49
CA THR A 45 -1.76 -6.70 8.26
C THR A 45 -1.06 -6.85 9.61
N LYS A 46 -0.94 -8.09 10.12
CA LYS A 46 -0.23 -8.37 11.36
C LYS A 46 1.30 -8.28 11.21
N ALA A 47 1.88 -8.83 10.14
CA ALA A 47 3.33 -8.78 9.93
C ALA A 47 3.80 -7.40 9.44
N ILE A 48 3.03 -6.79 8.52
CA ILE A 48 3.32 -5.42 8.04
C ILE A 48 3.09 -4.40 9.18
N GLY A 49 2.05 -4.62 9.99
CA GLY A 49 1.71 -3.77 11.12
C GLY A 49 2.71 -3.81 12.27
N GLU A 50 3.45 -4.91 12.45
CA GLU A 50 4.52 -5.02 13.46
C GLU A 50 5.81 -4.31 13.01
N SER A 51 6.23 -4.49 11.75
CA SER A 51 7.37 -3.76 11.18
C SER A 51 7.34 -3.76 9.65
N LEU A 52 7.09 -2.59 9.07
CA LEU A 52 7.12 -2.40 7.61
C LEU A 52 8.53 -2.62 7.03
N GLU A 53 9.58 -2.28 7.78
CA GLU A 53 10.97 -2.52 7.39
C GLU A 53 11.27 -4.02 7.25
N GLN A 54 10.89 -4.83 8.25
CA GLN A 54 11.10 -6.29 8.22
C GLN A 54 10.33 -6.94 7.08
N TYR A 55 9.11 -6.45 6.80
CA TYR A 55 8.33 -6.88 5.65
C TYR A 55 9.09 -6.62 4.34
N ALA A 56 9.58 -5.39 4.13
CA ALA A 56 10.31 -5.04 2.92
C ALA A 56 11.58 -5.89 2.73
N GLU A 57 12.37 -6.09 3.79
CA GLU A 57 13.54 -6.98 3.74
C GLU A 57 13.15 -8.41 3.36
N SER A 58 12.08 -8.96 3.96
CA SER A 58 11.63 -10.32 3.68
C SER A 58 11.17 -10.49 2.23
N GLU A 59 10.34 -9.57 1.74
CA GLU A 59 9.84 -9.61 0.36
C GLU A 59 10.97 -9.45 -0.65
N PHE A 60 11.93 -8.55 -0.41
CA PHE A 60 13.09 -8.39 -1.27
C PHE A 60 13.94 -9.66 -1.32
N ASN A 61 14.25 -10.25 -0.16
CA ASN A 61 15.07 -11.45 -0.07
C ASN A 61 14.43 -12.67 -0.77
N LYS A 62 13.10 -12.76 -0.82
CA LYS A 62 12.40 -13.82 -1.58
C LYS A 62 12.68 -13.74 -3.08
N VAL A 63 12.84 -12.53 -3.62
CA VAL A 63 12.95 -12.30 -5.07
C VAL A 63 14.37 -12.01 -5.56
N ARG A 64 15.28 -11.66 -4.64
CA ARG A 64 16.64 -11.20 -4.92
C ARG A 64 17.38 -12.08 -5.92
N SER A 65 17.43 -13.39 -5.71
CA SER A 65 18.26 -14.29 -6.51
C SER A 65 17.81 -14.45 -7.96
N PHE A 66 16.52 -14.28 -8.26
CA PHE A 66 15.99 -14.49 -9.60
C PHE A 66 15.64 -13.18 -10.32
N ALA A 67 15.20 -12.15 -9.61
CA ALA A 67 14.77 -10.88 -10.20
C ALA A 67 15.85 -9.79 -10.17
N PHE A 68 16.70 -9.79 -9.13
CA PHE A 68 17.66 -8.71 -8.85
C PHE A 68 19.04 -9.24 -8.41
N PRO A 69 19.70 -10.08 -9.22
CA PRO A 69 20.90 -10.81 -8.81
C PRO A 69 22.09 -9.88 -8.46
N ASN A 70 22.19 -8.72 -9.13
CA ASN A 70 23.25 -7.74 -8.93
C ASN A 70 22.82 -6.56 -8.04
N ALA A 71 21.62 -6.63 -7.46
CA ALA A 71 21.10 -5.52 -6.68
C ALA A 71 21.49 -5.60 -5.20
N TYR A 72 21.68 -4.42 -4.67
CA TYR A 72 21.86 -4.09 -3.26
C TYR A 72 20.55 -3.52 -2.72
N PHE A 73 20.12 -4.00 -1.56
CA PHE A 73 19.00 -3.44 -0.79
C PHE A 73 19.39 -3.51 0.68
N GLU A 74 19.72 -2.37 1.28
CA GLU A 74 20.17 -2.32 2.67
C GLU A 74 19.65 -1.08 3.40
N LYS A 75 19.66 -1.17 4.72
CA LYS A 75 19.29 -0.04 5.58
C LYS A 75 20.24 1.13 5.41
N ASP A 76 19.70 2.34 5.39
CA ASP A 76 20.53 3.54 5.42
C ASP A 76 21.06 3.79 6.84
N ASN A 77 22.32 3.42 7.06
CA ASN A 77 23.00 3.64 8.33
C ASN A 77 23.79 4.96 8.37
N LYS A 78 23.88 5.67 7.25
CA LYS A 78 24.68 6.90 7.16
C LYS A 78 23.79 8.10 7.40
N VAL A 79 23.87 8.68 8.60
CA VAL A 79 23.21 9.96 8.87
C VAL A 79 23.73 11.01 7.88
N SER A 80 22.80 11.68 7.23
CA SER A 80 23.04 12.74 6.26
C SER A 80 23.79 13.89 6.92
N SER A 81 24.36 14.77 6.10
CA SER A 81 25.14 15.93 6.57
C SER A 81 24.33 16.86 7.48
N ARG A 82 23.00 16.75 7.44
CA ARG A 82 22.04 17.60 8.15
C ARG A 82 21.19 16.83 9.17
N GLY A 83 21.56 15.59 9.50
CA GLY A 83 20.95 14.85 10.61
C GLY A 83 19.73 13.97 10.26
N SER A 84 19.45 13.74 8.98
CA SER A 84 18.37 12.87 8.49
C SER A 84 18.90 11.57 7.91
N LYS A 85 18.06 10.55 7.76
CA LYS A 85 18.38 9.32 7.05
C LYS A 85 17.09 8.73 6.52
N GLY A 86 17.15 8.13 5.33
CA GLY A 86 16.05 7.27 4.87
C GLY A 86 16.08 5.93 5.60
N ASP A 87 15.18 5.04 5.22
CA ASP A 87 15.13 3.69 5.80
C ASP A 87 15.96 2.69 5.01
N PHE A 88 15.80 2.67 3.68
CA PHE A 88 16.53 1.75 2.80
C PHE A 88 17.05 2.42 1.54
N ILE A 89 18.15 1.90 1.00
CA ILE A 89 18.65 2.23 -0.32
C ILE A 89 18.64 0.96 -1.16
N PHE A 90 18.05 1.05 -2.35
CA PHE A 90 18.18 0.06 -3.42
C PHE A 90 19.13 0.60 -4.50
N ARG A 91 20.05 -0.24 -4.98
CA ARG A 91 20.88 0.04 -6.16
C ARG A 91 21.08 -1.21 -6.97
N GLU A 92 21.00 -1.10 -8.29
CA GLU A 92 21.36 -2.16 -9.21
C GLU A 92 22.41 -1.65 -10.19
N CYS A 93 23.44 -2.46 -10.43
CA CYS A 93 24.46 -2.19 -11.45
C CYS A 93 24.47 -3.30 -12.52
N ASP A 94 24.92 -2.93 -13.71
CA ASP A 94 25.24 -3.90 -14.77
C ASP A 94 26.52 -4.68 -14.45
N GLU A 95 26.88 -5.61 -15.34
CA GLU A 95 28.10 -6.43 -15.21
C GLU A 95 29.40 -5.61 -15.22
N ASN A 96 29.36 -4.38 -15.73
CA ASN A 96 30.50 -3.46 -15.79
C ASN A 96 30.57 -2.52 -14.58
N GLY A 97 29.61 -2.62 -13.64
CA GLY A 97 29.51 -1.75 -12.47
C GLY A 97 28.86 -0.39 -12.74
N VAL A 98 28.22 -0.21 -13.90
CA VAL A 98 27.45 1.00 -14.22
C VAL A 98 26.10 0.91 -13.52
N GLU A 99 25.75 1.94 -12.74
CA GLU A 99 24.45 2.01 -12.06
C GLU A 99 23.31 2.06 -13.10
N ILE A 100 22.41 1.09 -13.00
CA ILE A 100 21.18 0.98 -13.80
C ILE A 100 20.09 1.82 -13.15
N ILE A 101 19.93 1.68 -11.84
CA ILE A 101 18.89 2.35 -11.07
C ILE A 101 19.32 2.46 -9.60
N SER A 102 18.94 3.57 -8.96
CA SER A 102 19.05 3.76 -7.52
C SER A 102 17.78 4.38 -6.94
N ILE A 103 17.31 3.85 -5.81
CA ILE A 103 16.06 4.26 -5.17
C ILE A 103 16.32 4.47 -3.68
N MET A 104 15.92 5.64 -3.18
CA MET A 104 15.82 5.92 -1.76
C MET A 104 14.41 5.56 -1.27
N PHE A 105 14.32 4.75 -0.23
CA PHE A 105 13.06 4.33 0.38
C PHE A 105 12.86 4.91 1.77
N GLU A 106 11.65 5.38 2.02
CA GLU A 106 11.11 5.72 3.34
C GLU A 106 9.93 4.80 3.66
N MET A 107 9.87 4.26 4.87
CA MET A 107 8.85 3.37 5.38
C MET A 107 8.00 4.12 6.41
N LYS A 108 6.66 4.12 6.24
CA LYS A 108 5.73 4.70 7.22
C LYS A 108 4.61 3.75 7.59
N ASN A 109 4.47 3.50 8.90
CA ASN A 109 3.44 2.65 9.47
C ASN A 109 2.42 3.49 10.27
N GLU A 110 1.16 3.04 10.35
CA GLU A 110 0.14 3.73 11.17
C GLU A 110 0.40 3.59 12.67
N ALA A 111 1.16 2.57 13.08
CA ALA A 111 1.44 2.25 14.47
C ALA A 111 2.48 3.17 15.15
N ASP A 112 3.11 4.11 14.43
CA ASP A 112 4.17 5.00 14.95
C ASP A 112 3.66 6.08 15.94
N GLY A 113 2.43 5.94 16.45
CA GLY A 113 2.13 6.24 17.85
C GLY A 113 2.11 7.70 18.28
N THR A 114 1.94 8.66 17.37
CA THR A 114 1.71 10.07 17.75
C THR A 114 0.22 10.40 17.73
N GLU A 115 -0.22 11.26 18.67
CA GLU A 115 -1.60 11.76 18.78
C GLU A 115 -2.09 12.51 17.51
N LYS A 116 -1.20 12.75 16.54
CA LYS A 116 -1.50 13.36 15.25
C LYS A 116 -1.27 12.34 14.13
N LYS A 117 -2.33 12.03 13.39
CA LYS A 117 -2.22 11.28 12.13
C LYS A 117 -1.40 12.11 11.13
N HIS A 118 -0.20 11.63 10.80
CA HIS A 118 0.63 12.21 9.75
C HIS A 118 0.04 11.91 8.37
N LYS A 119 0.25 12.83 7.42
CA LYS A 119 -0.06 12.63 6.01
C LYS A 119 1.19 12.21 5.24
N ASN A 120 1.03 11.53 4.12
CA ASN A 120 2.13 11.16 3.25
C ASN A 120 2.97 12.37 2.83
N ALA A 121 2.30 13.49 2.52
CA ALA A 121 2.95 14.74 2.10
C ALA A 121 3.89 15.35 3.16
N ASP A 122 3.71 15.02 4.44
CA ASP A 122 4.58 15.51 5.51
C ASP A 122 6.03 14.98 5.36
N PHE A 123 6.23 13.89 4.61
CA PHE A 123 7.52 13.21 4.46
C PHE A 123 8.25 13.51 3.15
N TYR A 124 7.57 14.09 2.15
CA TYR A 124 8.13 14.23 0.79
C TYR A 124 9.41 15.07 0.77
N LYS A 125 9.39 16.22 1.47
CA LYS A 125 10.53 17.14 1.48
C LYS A 125 11.81 16.49 2.03
N GLU A 126 11.67 15.73 3.11
CA GLU A 126 12.83 15.08 3.74
C GLU A 126 13.32 13.90 2.90
N LEU A 127 12.39 13.10 2.36
CA LEU A 127 12.72 12.00 1.47
C LEU A 127 13.43 12.47 0.18
N ASP A 128 12.96 13.54 -0.47
CA ASP A 128 13.63 14.10 -1.65
C ASP A 128 15.03 14.62 -1.31
N LYS A 129 15.20 15.22 -0.13
CA LYS A 129 16.49 15.66 0.36
C LYS A 129 17.44 14.48 0.55
N ASP A 130 17.00 13.42 1.25
CA ASP A 130 17.82 12.23 1.49
C ASP A 130 18.18 11.52 0.18
N ARG A 131 17.23 11.42 -0.76
CA ARG A 131 17.48 10.93 -2.13
C ARG A 131 18.63 11.70 -2.79
N ARG A 132 18.58 13.04 -2.77
CA ARG A 132 19.63 13.88 -3.39
C ARG A 132 20.96 13.77 -2.66
N GLU A 133 20.98 13.79 -1.33
CA GLU A 133 22.22 13.68 -0.55
C GLU A 133 22.90 12.32 -0.72
N LYS A 134 22.13 11.27 -1.01
CA LYS A 134 22.66 9.94 -1.31
C LYS A 134 22.88 9.68 -2.79
N ASN A 135 22.61 10.64 -3.68
CA ASN A 135 22.69 10.44 -5.13
C ASN A 135 21.88 9.20 -5.57
N CYS A 136 20.64 9.09 -5.08
CA CYS A 136 19.68 8.12 -5.60
C CYS A 136 18.87 8.77 -6.72
N GLU A 137 18.54 8.00 -7.75
CA GLU A 137 17.74 8.49 -8.87
C GLU A 137 16.28 8.76 -8.45
N TYR A 138 15.65 7.79 -7.79
CA TYR A 138 14.24 7.84 -7.39
C TYR A 138 14.07 7.94 -5.86
N ALA A 139 12.93 8.48 -5.44
CA ALA A 139 12.45 8.45 -4.07
C ALA A 139 11.14 7.66 -4.01
N VAL A 140 11.00 6.76 -3.05
CA VAL A 140 9.78 5.98 -2.86
C VAL A 140 9.37 5.99 -1.41
N LEU A 141 8.18 6.53 -1.13
CA LEU A 141 7.54 6.42 0.18
C LEU A 141 6.66 5.17 0.18
N VAL A 142 7.05 4.15 0.95
CA VAL A 142 6.23 2.96 1.22
C VAL A 142 5.41 3.24 2.47
N THR A 143 4.08 3.26 2.35
CA THR A 143 3.23 3.82 3.41
C THR A 143 1.95 3.03 3.67
N MET A 144 1.67 2.87 4.96
CA MET A 144 0.36 2.45 5.47
C MET A 144 -0.50 3.63 5.93
N LEU A 145 0.01 4.86 5.92
CA LEU A 145 -0.74 6.05 6.33
C LEU A 145 -1.91 6.34 5.40
N GLU A 146 -2.86 7.14 5.89
CA GLU A 146 -4.03 7.56 5.13
C GLU A 146 -4.78 6.36 4.52
N ALA A 147 -5.05 5.32 5.32
CA ALA A 147 -5.72 4.10 4.85
C ALA A 147 -7.13 4.34 4.24
N ASP A 148 -7.78 5.44 4.61
CA ASP A 148 -9.10 5.85 4.08
C ASP A 148 -9.01 6.78 2.86
N ASN A 149 -7.80 7.07 2.35
CA ASN A 149 -7.61 7.92 1.19
C ASN A 149 -7.61 7.11 -0.12
N ASP A 150 -8.69 7.22 -0.89
CA ASP A 150 -8.89 6.48 -2.15
C ASP A 150 -7.77 6.71 -3.17
N TYR A 151 -7.18 7.91 -3.21
CA TYR A 151 -6.09 8.23 -4.12
C TYR A 151 -4.86 7.33 -3.88
N PHE A 152 -4.43 7.19 -2.62
CA PHE A 152 -3.31 6.33 -2.24
C PHE A 152 -3.66 4.84 -2.18
N ASN A 153 -4.94 4.48 -2.14
CA ASN A 153 -5.40 3.09 -2.19
C ASN A 153 -5.35 2.48 -3.60
N THR A 154 -5.04 3.26 -4.64
CA THR A 154 -4.78 2.75 -6.00
C THR A 154 -3.52 1.88 -6.10
N GLY A 155 -2.61 1.98 -5.12
CA GLY A 155 -1.45 1.10 -4.99
C GLY A 155 -0.12 1.80 -5.24
N ILE A 156 0.13 2.23 -6.48
CA ILE A 156 1.31 3.01 -6.90
C ILE A 156 0.82 4.38 -7.36
N VAL A 157 1.33 5.43 -6.72
CA VAL A 157 0.94 6.81 -7.00
C VAL A 157 2.19 7.61 -7.38
N ASP A 158 2.13 8.25 -8.54
CA ASP A 158 3.14 9.21 -8.99
C ASP A 158 2.89 10.57 -8.33
N VAL A 159 3.92 11.12 -7.68
CA VAL A 159 3.91 12.47 -7.09
C VAL A 159 4.99 13.37 -7.70
N SER A 160 5.50 12.99 -8.88
CA SER A 160 6.58 13.67 -9.61
C SER A 160 6.28 15.10 -10.02
N LEU A 161 5.00 15.48 -10.09
CA LEU A 161 4.57 16.87 -10.32
C LEU A 161 5.04 17.82 -9.20
N GLU A 162 5.12 17.33 -7.96
CA GLU A 162 5.58 18.12 -6.81
C GLU A 162 7.05 17.83 -6.48
N TYR A 163 7.47 16.56 -6.54
CA TYR A 163 8.84 16.13 -6.27
C TYR A 163 9.34 15.18 -7.35
N GLU A 164 10.23 15.67 -8.22
CA GLU A 164 10.77 14.93 -9.36
C GLU A 164 11.21 13.49 -8.99
N LYS A 165 10.76 12.51 -9.80
CA LYS A 165 11.08 11.09 -9.66
C LYS A 165 10.70 10.49 -8.30
N MET A 166 9.58 10.94 -7.72
CA MET A 166 9.05 10.42 -6.47
C MET A 166 7.73 9.66 -6.64
N TYR A 167 7.61 8.55 -5.92
CA TYR A 167 6.38 7.74 -5.86
C TYR A 167 5.96 7.47 -4.43
N VAL A 168 4.66 7.29 -4.23
CA VAL A 168 4.05 6.78 -2.99
C VAL A 168 3.43 5.42 -3.29
N VAL A 169 3.75 4.41 -2.48
CA VAL A 169 3.36 3.04 -2.76
C VAL A 169 2.83 2.34 -1.51
N ARG A 170 1.81 1.50 -1.69
CA ARG A 170 1.38 0.58 -0.63
C ARG A 170 2.37 -0.60 -0.52
N PRO A 171 2.60 -1.16 0.69
CA PRO A 171 3.64 -2.16 0.91
C PRO A 171 3.60 -3.33 -0.08
N GLN A 172 2.43 -3.84 -0.43
CA GLN A 172 2.28 -4.98 -1.33
C GLN A 172 2.72 -4.74 -2.79
N PHE A 173 2.98 -3.49 -3.19
CA PHE A 173 3.35 -3.12 -4.55
C PHE A 173 4.81 -2.67 -4.69
N PHE A 174 5.60 -2.63 -3.61
CA PHE A 174 6.93 -2.01 -3.67
C PHE A 174 7.92 -2.80 -4.57
N ILE A 175 7.88 -4.14 -4.56
CA ILE A 175 8.71 -4.97 -5.46
C ILE A 175 8.34 -4.73 -6.93
N GLN A 176 7.04 -4.66 -7.21
CA GLN A 176 6.53 -4.41 -8.56
C GLN A 176 6.96 -3.03 -9.05
N LEU A 177 6.96 -2.01 -8.17
CA LEU A 177 7.46 -0.68 -8.51
C LEU A 177 8.94 -0.71 -8.88
N ILE A 178 9.80 -1.42 -8.13
CA ILE A 178 11.22 -1.58 -8.49
C ILE A 178 11.34 -2.17 -9.90
N GLY A 179 10.55 -3.20 -10.21
CA GLY A 179 10.52 -3.81 -11.53
C GLY A 179 9.99 -2.92 -12.66
N LEU A 180 9.17 -1.90 -12.35
CA LEU A 180 8.65 -0.94 -13.33
C LEU A 180 9.59 0.23 -13.60
N LEU A 181 10.42 0.60 -12.62
CA LEU A 181 11.37 1.70 -12.74
C LEU A 181 12.69 1.28 -13.41
N ARG A 182 13.02 -0.01 -13.32
CA ARG A 182 14.13 -0.65 -14.05
C ARG A 182 13.84 -0.74 -15.54
#